data_AF-A0A6S6WFD5-F1
#
_entry.id   AF-A0A6S6WFD5-F1
#
_cell.length_a   1.000
_cell.length_b   1.000
_cell.length_c   1.000
_cell.angle_alpha   90.00
_cell.angle_beta   90.00
_cell.angle_gamma   90.00
#
_symmetry.space_group_name_H-M   'P 1'
#
loop_
_entity.id
_entity.type
_entity.pdbx_description
1 polymer ?
#
loop_
_entity_poly.entity_id
_entity_poly.type
_entity_poly.pdbx_seq_one_letter_code
_entity_poly.pdbx_strand_id
1 'polypeptide(L)'
;MDQLRQRYNSGEGGEPMNADFNLHRIFLVADDEALSDTSASIVKCVDADYRAEDYIPRNTRVGRQRYFGWMRMKAGSVANFWVELGHFNMSEIAPPTIGGSHLETWGGHM
;
A
#
# COMPACT_ATOMS: atom_id res chain seq x y z
N MET A 1 -1.11 -9.19 -5.45
CA MET A 1 -0.27 -7.97 -5.45
C MET A 1 1.05 -8.18 -6.17
N ASP A 2 1.76 -9.29 -5.94
CA ASP A 2 3.10 -9.54 -6.53
C ASP A 2 3.17 -9.40 -8.06
N GLN A 3 2.23 -10.01 -8.79
CA GLN A 3 2.15 -9.88 -10.25
C GLN A 3 1.90 -8.43 -10.71
N LEU A 4 1.07 -7.68 -9.98
CA LEU A 4 0.81 -6.26 -10.28
C LEU A 4 2.05 -5.40 -10.06
N ARG A 5 2.79 -5.62 -8.97
CA ARG A 5 4.07 -4.95 -8.72
C ARG A 5 5.07 -5.25 -9.83
N GLN A 6 5.16 -6.50 -10.28
CA GLN A 6 6.06 -6.87 -11.38
C GLN A 6 5.70 -6.14 -12.68
N ARG A 7 4.42 -6.09 -13.04
CA ARG A 7 3.95 -5.35 -14.23
C ARG A 7 4.26 -3.86 -14.14
N TYR A 8 3.96 -3.25 -12.99
CA TYR A 8 4.28 -1.86 -12.71
C TYR A 8 5.79 -1.58 -12.86
N ASN A 9 6.64 -2.42 -12.26
CA ASN A 9 8.09 -2.29 -12.34
C ASN A 9 8.64 -2.51 -13.76
N SER A 10 7.94 -3.24 -14.62
CA SER A 10 8.30 -3.38 -16.04
C SER A 10 7.85 -2.21 -16.93
N GLY A 11 7.18 -1.20 -16.38
CA GLY A 11 6.62 -0.07 -17.15
C GLY A 11 5.44 -0.47 -18.03
N GLU A 12 4.80 -1.60 -17.75
CA GLU A 12 3.62 -2.04 -18.49
C GLU A 12 2.43 -1.16 -18.10
N GLY A 13 1.83 -0.47 -19.07
CA GLY A 13 0.75 0.50 -18.84
C GLY A 13 1.21 1.96 -18.73
N GLY A 14 2.50 2.23 -18.97
CA GLY A 14 3.06 3.58 -18.98
C GLY A 14 4.23 3.73 -18.01
N GLU A 15 4.82 4.92 -18.00
CA GLU A 15 5.87 5.23 -17.04
C GLU A 15 5.30 5.21 -15.61
N PRO A 16 5.93 4.47 -14.68
CA PRO A 16 5.57 4.51 -13.27
C PRO A 16 5.45 5.95 -12.75
N MET A 17 4.35 6.24 -12.06
CA MET A 17 4.25 7.51 -11.34
C MET A 17 5.37 7.56 -10.29
N ASN A 18 6.05 8.71 -10.19
CA ASN A 18 7.24 8.88 -9.36
C ASN A 18 8.44 8.00 -9.78
N ALA A 19 8.59 7.68 -11.08
CA ALA A 19 9.81 7.02 -11.59
C ALA A 19 11.10 7.76 -11.17
N ASP A 20 11.06 9.09 -11.08
CA ASP A 20 12.17 9.93 -10.63
C ASP A 20 12.27 10.07 -9.11
N PHE A 21 11.22 9.69 -8.36
CA PHE A 21 11.13 9.80 -6.91
C PHE A 21 11.29 8.42 -6.26
N ASN A 22 12.54 7.96 -6.21
CA ASN A 22 12.92 6.61 -5.78
C ASN A 22 12.56 6.26 -4.32
N LEU A 23 12.22 7.23 -3.48
CA LEU A 23 12.01 6.94 -2.06
C LEU A 23 10.69 6.21 -1.80
N HIS A 24 9.64 6.43 -2.60
CA HIS A 24 8.32 5.83 -2.39
C HIS A 24 7.60 5.57 -3.73
N ARG A 25 7.99 4.51 -4.47
CA ARG A 25 7.26 4.11 -5.68
C ARG A 25 5.96 3.42 -5.30
N ILE A 26 4.90 4.20 -5.22
CA ILE A 26 3.56 3.75 -4.86
C ILE A 26 2.62 3.84 -6.06
N PHE A 27 1.78 2.83 -6.25
CA PHE A 27 0.69 2.87 -7.22
C PHE A 27 -0.66 2.54 -6.57
N LEU A 28 -1.72 3.04 -7.20
CA LEU A 28 -3.09 2.82 -6.76
C LEU A 28 -3.74 1.74 -7.63
N VAL A 29 -4.47 0.83 -7.00
CA VAL A 29 -5.26 -0.21 -7.66
C VAL A 29 -6.72 -0.04 -7.25
N ALA A 30 -7.59 0.08 -8.25
CA ALA A 30 -9.02 -0.08 -8.11
C ALA A 30 -9.39 -1.44 -8.69
N ASP A 31 -9.78 -2.38 -7.83
CA ASP A 31 -10.23 -3.72 -8.23
C ASP A 31 -11.76 -3.83 -8.16
N ASP A 32 -12.31 -5.03 -8.40
CA ASP A 32 -13.75 -5.26 -8.42
C ASP A 32 -14.44 -4.81 -7.11
N GLU A 33 -13.72 -4.86 -5.99
CA GLU A 33 -14.20 -4.37 -4.70
C GLU A 33 -14.29 -2.84 -4.67
N ALA A 34 -13.26 -2.15 -5.18
CA ALA A 34 -13.29 -0.69 -5.38
C ALA A 34 -14.42 -0.25 -6.30
N LEU A 35 -14.70 -1.04 -7.33
CA LEU A 35 -15.68 -0.74 -8.37
C LEU A 35 -17.12 -1.11 -7.97
N SER A 36 -17.30 -2.06 -7.06
CA SER A 36 -18.63 -2.55 -6.65
C SER A 36 -19.35 -1.64 -5.65
N ASP A 37 -18.62 -0.86 -4.85
CA ASP A 37 -19.20 0.13 -3.95
C ASP A 37 -18.53 1.50 -4.13
N THR A 38 -19.12 2.29 -5.03
CA THR A 38 -18.71 3.67 -5.30
C THR A 38 -18.84 4.58 -4.07
N SER A 39 -19.68 4.24 -3.09
CA SER A 39 -19.85 5.03 -1.86
C SER A 39 -18.76 4.73 -0.82
N ALA A 40 -18.24 3.50 -0.79
CA ALA A 40 -17.07 3.14 0.01
C ALA A 40 -15.76 3.65 -0.63
N SER A 41 -15.70 3.70 -1.97
CA SER A 41 -14.58 4.25 -2.77
C SER A 41 -13.23 3.82 -2.21
N ILE A 42 -12.97 2.51 -2.14
CA ILE A 42 -11.74 1.98 -1.55
C ILE A 42 -10.70 1.79 -2.64
N VAL A 43 -9.53 2.41 -2.50
CA VAL A 43 -8.36 2.13 -3.34
C VAL A 43 -7.36 1.29 -2.56
N LYS A 44 -6.64 0.41 -3.27
CA LYS A 44 -5.51 -0.31 -2.70
C LYS A 44 -4.25 0.44 -3.08
N CYS A 45 -3.57 1.02 -2.10
CA CYS A 45 -2.23 1.56 -2.30
C CYS A 45 -1.25 0.40 -2.25
N VAL A 46 -0.30 0.34 -3.18
CA VAL A 46 0.67 -0.73 -3.29
C VAL A 46 2.07 -0.14 -3.35
N ASP A 47 2.93 -0.59 -2.44
CA ASP A 47 4.36 -0.31 -2.48
C ASP A 47 5.01 -1.21 -3.52
N ALA A 48 5.52 -0.61 -4.59
CA ALA A 48 6.08 -1.34 -5.73
C ALA A 48 7.41 -2.02 -5.40
N ASP A 49 8.14 -1.51 -4.41
CA ASP A 49 9.47 -1.97 -4.02
C ASP A 49 9.45 -2.92 -2.83
N TYR A 50 8.28 -3.12 -2.23
CA TYR A 50 8.11 -4.06 -1.13
C TYR A 50 8.59 -5.48 -1.48
N ARG A 51 9.53 -5.99 -0.67
CA ARG A 51 9.97 -7.38 -0.66
C ARG A 51 9.60 -8.02 0.67
N ALA A 52 8.82 -9.09 0.63
CA ALA A 52 8.32 -9.73 1.86
C ALA A 52 9.43 -10.13 2.84
N GLU A 53 10.59 -10.53 2.31
CA GLU A 53 11.79 -10.93 3.06
C GLU A 53 12.37 -9.83 3.96
N ASP A 54 12.26 -8.56 3.57
CA ASP A 54 12.76 -7.42 4.35
C ASP A 54 11.88 -7.15 5.59
N TYR A 55 10.66 -7.69 5.59
CA TYR A 55 9.63 -7.44 6.61
C TYR A 55 9.28 -8.68 7.44
N ILE A 56 10.00 -9.79 7.26
CA ILE A 56 9.89 -10.97 8.13
C ILE A 56 10.53 -10.64 9.49
N PRO A 57 9.79 -10.71 10.61
CA PRO A 57 10.36 -10.45 11.92
C PRO A 57 11.52 -11.42 12.22
N ARG A 58 12.72 -10.90 12.44
CA ARG A 58 13.90 -11.70 12.84
C ARG A 58 13.71 -12.43 14.18
N ASN A 59 12.74 -11.99 14.99
CA ASN A 59 12.37 -12.62 16.24
C ASN A 59 10.91 -13.09 16.17
N THR A 60 10.72 -14.41 16.08
CA THR A 60 9.41 -15.07 16.00
C THR A 60 8.54 -14.87 17.24
N ARG A 61 9.12 -14.41 18.36
CA ARG A 61 8.36 -14.07 19.59
C ARG A 61 7.66 -12.71 19.52
N VAL A 62 8.03 -11.84 18.57
CA VAL A 62 7.53 -10.44 18.50
C VAL A 62 6.28 -10.32 17.61
N GLY A 63 5.78 -11.44 17.08
CA GLY A 63 4.51 -11.53 16.38
C GLY A 63 4.63 -11.75 14.87
N ARG A 64 3.48 -11.84 14.20
CA ARG A 64 3.39 -12.01 12.74
C ARG A 64 3.67 -10.68 12.02
N GLN A 65 4.08 -10.79 10.75
CA GLN A 65 4.22 -9.68 9.82
C GLN A 65 2.94 -8.83 9.77
N ARG A 66 3.08 -7.51 9.94
CA ARG A 66 1.95 -6.56 10.06
C ARG A 66 1.76 -5.67 8.84
N TYR A 67 2.65 -5.77 7.86
CA TYR A 67 2.62 -5.01 6.62
C TYR A 67 2.94 -5.95 5.47
N PHE A 68 2.11 -5.90 4.42
CA PHE A 68 2.18 -6.82 3.28
C PHE A 68 2.54 -6.12 1.96
N GLY A 69 3.07 -4.89 2.03
CA GLY A 69 3.40 -4.08 0.85
C GLY A 69 2.20 -3.41 0.20
N TRP A 70 1.06 -3.36 0.89
CA TRP A 70 -0.14 -2.67 0.42
C TRP A 70 -1.08 -2.37 1.59
N MET A 71 -1.97 -1.40 1.40
CA MET A 71 -3.03 -1.07 2.34
C MET A 71 -4.31 -0.69 1.61
N ARG A 72 -5.46 -0.89 2.25
CA ARG A 72 -6.75 -0.35 1.79
C ARG A 72 -6.89 1.08 2.26
N MET A 73 -7.44 1.95 1.44
CA MET A 73 -7.61 3.36 1.75
C MET A 73 -8.89 3.92 1.15
N LYS A 74 -9.52 4.88 1.82
CA LYS A 74 -10.62 5.67 1.23
C LYS A 74 -10.08 6.57 0.13
N ALA A 75 -10.75 6.64 -1.02
CA ALA A 75 -10.30 7.44 -2.17
C ALA A 75 -10.19 8.95 -1.82
N GLY A 76 -11.07 9.45 -0.95
CA GLY A 76 -10.99 10.83 -0.44
C GLY A 76 -9.71 11.14 0.34
N SER A 77 -8.99 10.12 0.82
CA SER A 77 -7.76 10.26 1.60
C SER A 77 -6.49 10.24 0.73
N VAL A 78 -6.58 10.08 -0.60
CA VAL A 78 -5.42 10.01 -1.51
C VAL A 78 -4.51 11.23 -1.39
N ALA A 79 -5.08 12.44 -1.33
CA ALA A 79 -4.29 13.66 -1.22
C ALA A 79 -3.52 13.72 0.11
N ASN A 80 -4.16 13.36 1.22
CA ASN A 80 -3.51 13.31 2.53
C ASN A 80 -2.39 12.25 2.56
N PHE A 81 -2.65 11.09 1.95
CA PHE A 81 -1.66 10.04 1.84
C PHE A 81 -0.39 10.49 1.11
N TRP A 82 -0.53 11.26 0.02
CA TRP A 82 0.63 11.81 -0.68
C TRP A 82 1.45 12.79 0.17
N VAL A 83 0.80 13.55 1.06
CA VAL A 83 1.51 14.42 2.01
C VAL A 83 2.27 13.59 3.04
N GLU A 84 1.64 12.56 3.62
CA GLU A 84 2.27 11.67 4.61
C GLU A 84 3.48 10.93 4.04
N LEU A 85 3.43 10.50 2.77
CA LEU A 85 4.57 9.89 2.09
C LEU A 85 5.77 10.83 1.90
N GLY A 86 5.59 12.14 2.07
CA GLY A 86 6.71 13.10 2.15
C GLY A 86 7.52 12.97 3.44
N HIS A 87 6.96 12.32 4.47
CA HIS A 87 7.51 12.26 5.82
C HIS A 87 7.77 10.84 6.32
N PHE A 88 6.99 9.85 5.87
CA PHE A 88 7.01 8.48 6.40
C PHE A 88 6.96 7.43 5.30
N ASN A 89 7.51 6.25 5.57
CA ASN A 89 7.31 5.11 4.69
C ASN A 89 5.87 4.60 4.78
N MET A 90 5.37 4.01 3.69
CA MET A 90 4.05 3.41 3.69
C MET A 90 3.87 2.35 4.79
N SER A 91 4.91 1.60 5.15
CA SER A 91 4.86 0.62 6.24
C SER A 91 4.63 1.22 7.63
N GLU A 92 4.94 2.51 7.81
CA GLU A 92 4.73 3.25 9.06
C GLU A 92 3.32 3.86 9.12
N ILE A 93 2.77 4.23 7.96
CA ILE A 93 1.44 4.81 7.80
C ILE A 93 0.34 3.74 7.83
N ALA A 94 0.63 2.57 7.23
CA ALA A 94 -0.35 1.53 7.00
C ALA A 94 -0.96 0.99 8.32
N PRO A 95 -2.29 0.82 8.38
CA PRO A 95 -2.93 0.21 9.54
C PRO A 95 -2.38 -1.18 9.82
N PRO A 96 -2.24 -1.57 11.09
CA PRO A 96 -1.76 -2.90 11.44
C PRO A 96 -2.72 -3.98 10.91
N THR A 97 -2.18 -5.00 10.27
CA THR A 97 -3.01 -6.17 9.92
C THR A 97 -3.22 -7.04 11.16
N ILE A 98 -4.37 -6.90 11.82
CA ILE A 98 -4.68 -7.69 13.03
C ILE A 98 -4.91 -9.15 12.62
N GLY A 99 -4.17 -10.06 13.24
CA GLY A 99 -4.32 -11.51 13.04
C GLY A 99 -3.90 -12.04 11.66
N GLY A 100 -3.43 -11.16 10.76
CA GLY A 100 -3.14 -11.52 9.36
C GLY A 100 -4.38 -11.70 8.48
N SER A 101 -5.57 -11.32 8.97
CA SER A 101 -6.85 -11.58 8.29
C SER A 101 -7.79 -10.38 8.22
N HIS A 102 -7.67 -9.39 9.09
CA HIS A 102 -8.47 -8.15 9.00
C HIS A 102 -7.60 -6.97 8.60
N LEU A 103 -7.78 -6.54 7.35
CA LEU A 103 -7.21 -5.31 6.82
C LEU A 103 -8.15 -4.15 7.16
N GLU A 104 -7.68 -3.26 8.03
CA GLU A 104 -8.36 -2.00 8.28
C GLU A 104 -8.20 -1.06 7.06
N THR A 105 -9.23 -0.25 6.80
CA THR A 105 -9.17 0.75 5.74
C THR A 105 -8.60 2.04 6.31
N TRP A 106 -7.48 2.49 5.75
CA TRP A 106 -6.83 3.73 6.13
C TRP A 106 -7.69 4.93 5.70
N GLY A 107 -7.91 5.87 6.63
CA GLY A 107 -8.69 7.09 6.41
C GLY A 107 -7.90 8.39 6.53
N GLY A 108 -6.61 8.31 6.88
CA GLY A 108 -5.80 9.45 7.32
C GLY A 108 -5.40 9.31 8.78
N HIS A 109 -4.24 9.85 9.14
CA HIS A 109 -3.93 10.24 10.52
C HIS A 109 -4.33 11.71 10.66
N MET A 110 -5.05 12.06 11.73
CA MET A 110 -5.27 13.45 12.14
C MET A 110 -4.10 13.91 12.99
#